data_AF-A0A924U0D9-F1
#
_entry.id   AF-A0A924U0D9-F1
#
_cell.length_a   1.000
_cell.length_b   1.000
_cell.length_c   1.000
_cell.angle_alpha   90.00
_cell.angle_beta   90.00
_cell.angle_gamma   90.00
#
_symmetry.space_group_name_H-M   'P 1'
#
loop_
_entity.id
_entity.type
_entity.pdbx_description
1 polymer ?
#
loop_
_entity_poly.entity_id
_entity_poly.type
_entity_poly.pdbx_seq_one_letter_code
_entity_poly.pdbx_strand_id
1 'polypeptide(L)' 'MGESRRKRQGALIQGVGQGEQLQAVDTLGGRMHVGWDAGATATPHGQLVFFAEFLAATGVFERWVSACPLAYKR' A
#
# COMPACT_ATOMS: atom_id res chain seq x y z
N MET A 1 9.96 22.84 7.96
CA MET A 1 10.33 21.60 7.20
C MET A 1 9.24 20.51 7.18
N GLY A 2 8.15 20.61 7.96
CA GLY A 2 7.09 19.57 8.00
C GLY A 2 5.89 19.78 7.05
N GLU A 3 5.75 20.97 6.49
CA GLU A 3 4.56 21.38 5.72
C GLU A 3 4.63 20.91 4.27
N SER A 4 5.84 20.87 3.70
CA SER A 4 6.06 20.43 2.32
C SER A 4 5.75 18.95 2.11
N ARG A 5 5.92 18.10 3.14
CA ARG A 5 5.56 16.67 3.07
C ARG A 5 4.04 16.48 3.09
N ARG A 6 3.32 17.27 3.91
CA ARG A 6 1.85 17.27 3.93
C ARG A 6 1.26 17.78 2.62
N LYS A 7 1.82 18.83 2.02
CA LYS A 7 1.38 19.32 0.71
C LYS A 7 1.59 18.29 -0.41
N ARG A 8 2.73 17.60 -0.43
CA ARG A 8 2.97 16.51 -1.40
C ARG A 8 2.01 15.33 -1.21
N GLN A 9 1.68 15.01 0.04
CA GLN A 9 0.74 13.94 0.36
C GLN A 9 -0.71 14.32 -0.01
N GLY A 10 -1.10 15.57 0.23
CA GLY A 10 -2.40 16.10 -0.23
C GLY A 10 -2.52 16.20 -1.75
N ALA A 11 -1.43 16.55 -2.45
CA ALA A 11 -1.39 16.60 -3.92
C ALA A 11 -1.48 15.20 -4.56
N LEU A 12 -0.94 14.16 -3.92
CA LEU A 12 -1.09 12.78 -4.39
C LEU A 12 -2.54 12.28 -4.27
N ILE A 13 -3.25 12.71 -3.21
CA ILE A 13 -4.66 12.36 -2.97
C ILE A 13 -5.60 13.18 -3.87
N GLN A 14 -5.21 14.41 -4.25
CA GLN A 14 -6.01 15.31 -5.10
C GLN A 14 -6.11 14.90 -6.58
N GLY A 15 -5.29 13.95 -7.04
CA GLY A 15 -5.37 13.43 -8.42
C GLY A 15 -6.49 12.42 -8.63
N VAL A 16 -7.06 11.85 -7.56
CA VAL A 16 -8.20 10.94 -7.62
C VAL A 16 -9.46 11.79 -7.70
N GLY A 17 -10.22 11.67 -8.79
CA GLY A 17 -11.41 12.47 -9.04
C GLY A 17 -12.36 12.48 -7.84
N GLN A 18 -13.05 13.59 -7.61
CA GLN A 18 -13.89 13.89 -6.43
C GLN A 18 -15.10 12.96 -6.21
N GLY A 19 -15.13 11.77 -6.82
CA GLY A 19 -16.16 10.75 -6.65
C GLY A 19 -15.63 9.30 -6.59
N GLU A 20 -14.31 9.06 -6.64
CA GLU A 20 -13.77 7.70 -6.55
C GLU A 20 -13.51 7.28 -5.10
N GLN A 21 -14.27 6.28 -4.64
CA GLN A 21 -14.15 5.73 -3.30
C GLN A 21 -12.76 5.11 -3.13
N LEU A 22 -11.92 5.71 -2.29
CA LEU A 22 -10.63 5.12 -1.93
C LEU A 22 -10.88 3.81 -1.18
N GLN A 23 -10.33 2.71 -1.70
CA GLN A 23 -10.39 1.42 -1.03
C GLN A 23 -9.27 1.33 0.00
N ALA A 24 -9.64 1.12 1.26
CA ALA A 24 -8.68 0.82 2.32
C ALA A 24 -8.24 -0.65 2.22
N VAL A 25 -6.93 -0.89 2.25
CA VAL A 25 -6.31 -2.21 2.15
C VAL A 25 -5.32 -2.36 3.31
N ASP A 26 -5.46 -3.43 4.09
CA ASP A 26 -4.61 -3.68 5.24
C ASP A 26 -3.42 -4.55 4.83
N THR A 27 -2.21 -4.03 5.01
CA THR A 27 -0.96 -4.72 4.65
C THR A 27 -0.05 -4.89 5.86
N LEU A 28 0.99 -5.70 5.71
CA LEU A 28 2.06 -5.88 6.71
C LEU A 28 2.75 -4.57 7.11
N GLY A 29 2.78 -3.57 6.22
CA GLY A 29 3.36 -2.25 6.46
C GLY A 29 2.37 -1.22 7.00
N GLY A 30 1.13 -1.62 7.31
CA GLY A 30 0.03 -0.75 7.71
C GLY A 30 -1.02 -0.56 6.61
N ARG A 31 -2.02 0.28 6.89
CA ARG A 31 -3.15 0.53 6.02
C ARG A 31 -2.78 1.44 4.84
N MET A 32 -3.11 0.99 3.63
CA MET A 32 -2.97 1.74 2.38
C MET A 32 -4.35 2.14 1.85
N HIS A 33 -4.43 3.25 1.12
CA HIS A 33 -5.64 3.69 0.42
C HIS A 33 -5.39 3.69 -1.08
N VAL A 34 -6.17 2.89 -1.81
CA VAL A 34 -6.03 2.69 -3.25
C VAL A 34 -7.17 3.43 -3.94
N GLY A 35 -6.82 4.35 -4.83
CA GLY A 35 -7.74 4.96 -5.77
C GLY A 35 -7.63 4.25 -7.12
N TRP A 36 -8.77 4.02 -7.75
CA TRP A 36 -8.82 3.70 -9.17
C TRP A 36 -8.92 5.02 -9.94
N ASP A 37 -8.51 5.00 -11.21
CA ASP A 37 -8.78 6.09 -12.16
C ASP A 37 -9.14 5.40 -13.47
N ALA A 38 -10.41 5.51 -13.87
CA ALA A 38 -10.93 4.89 -15.08
C ALA A 38 -10.28 5.40 -16.38
N GLY A 39 -9.66 6.59 -16.35
CA GLY A 39 -8.92 7.17 -17.47
C GLY A 39 -7.43 6.83 -17.48
N ALA A 40 -6.90 6.24 -16.40
CA ALA A 40 -5.50 5.87 -16.30
C ALA A 40 -5.25 4.44 -16.79
N THR A 41 -4.11 4.24 -17.45
CA THR A 41 -3.61 2.90 -17.75
C THR A 41 -3.34 2.15 -16.45
N ALA A 42 -3.82 0.91 -16.35
CA ALA A 42 -3.54 0.05 -15.21
C ALA A 42 -2.04 -0.03 -14.94
N THR A 43 -1.61 0.38 -13.74
CA THR A 43 -0.20 0.25 -13.35
C THR A 43 0.01 -1.10 -12.64
N PRO A 44 1.05 -1.88 -12.99
CA PRO A 44 1.37 -3.12 -12.29
C PRO A 44 1.58 -2.92 -10.78
N HIS A 45 2.03 -1.71 -10.39
CA HIS A 45 2.26 -1.34 -9.00
C HIS A 45 0.97 -1.30 -8.17
N GLY A 46 -0.18 -0.97 -8.76
CA GLY A 46 -1.45 -0.97 -8.04
C GLY A 46 -1.83 -2.36 -7.50
N GLN A 47 -1.44 -3.42 -8.19
CA GLN A 47 -1.72 -4.80 -7.77
C GLN A 47 -0.87 -5.25 -6.56
N LEU A 48 0.30 -4.64 -6.35
CA LEU A 48 1.21 -5.01 -5.26
C LEU A 48 0.59 -4.82 -3.88
N VAL A 49 -0.32 -3.84 -3.73
CA VAL A 49 -1.00 -3.56 -2.47
C VAL A 49 -1.90 -4.74 -2.06
N PHE A 50 -2.64 -5.31 -3.01
CA PHE A 50 -3.49 -6.49 -2.79
C PHE A 50 -2.67 -7.75 -2.57
N PHE A 51 -1.52 -7.88 -3.25
CA PHE A 51 -0.60 -8.98 -2.98
C PHE A 51 -0.06 -8.93 -1.55
N ALA A 52 0.29 -7.74 -1.04
CA ALA A 52 0.73 -7.56 0.33
C ALA A 52 -0.39 -7.86 1.35
N GLU A 53 -1.63 -7.48 1.06
CA GLU A 53 -2.80 -7.86 1.86
C GLU A 53 -3.00 -9.38 1.88
N PHE A 54 -2.90 -10.05 0.73
CA PHE A 54 -2.97 -11.51 0.65
C PHE A 54 -1.92 -12.18 1.56
N LEU A 55 -0.67 -11.70 1.51
CA LEU A 55 0.39 -12.23 2.36
C LEU A 55 0.11 -12.04 3.86
N ALA A 56 -0.50 -10.91 4.23
CA ALA A 56 -0.93 -10.64 5.59
C ALA A 56 -2.10 -11.53 6.02
N ALA A 57 -3.18 -11.55 5.22
CA ALA A 57 -4.41 -12.27 5.52
C ALA A 57 -4.21 -13.79 5.60
N THR A 58 -3.30 -14.34 4.80
CA THR A 58 -2.99 -15.78 4.81
C THR A 58 -1.92 -16.18 5.82
N GLY A 59 -1.22 -15.21 6.42
CA GLY A 59 -0.08 -15.47 7.32
C GLY A 59 1.13 -16.10 6.62
N VAL A 60 1.18 -16.10 5.28
CA VAL A 60 2.31 -16.65 4.50
C VAL A 60 3.60 -15.89 4.81
N PHE A 61 3.51 -14.56 4.92
CA PHE A 61 4.68 -13.75 5.24
C PHE A 61 5.29 -14.08 6.60
N GLU A 62 4.46 -14.18 7.64
CA GLU A 62 4.91 -14.54 9.00
C GLU A 62 5.61 -15.90 9.01
N ARG A 63 5.06 -16.89 8.27
CA ARG A 63 5.68 -18.20 8.14
C ARG A 63 7.05 -18.14 7.47
N TRP A 64 7.20 -17.33 6.42
CA TRP A 64 8.50 -17.13 5.76
C TRP A 64 9.50 -16.42 6.65
N VAL A 65 9.08 -15.38 7.37
CA VAL A 65 9.93 -14.66 8.33
C VAL A 65 10.41 -15.63 9.41
N SER A 66 9.52 -16.45 9.99
CA SER A 66 9.87 -17.45 10.99
C SER A 66 10.80 -18.55 10.48
N ALA A 67 10.73 -18.90 9.19
CA ALA A 67 11.58 -19.91 8.58
C ALA A 67 12.89 -19.33 8.02
N CYS A 68 13.06 -18.00 8.04
CA CYS A 68 14.19 -17.34 7.42
C CYS A 68 15.48 -17.62 8.22
N PRO A 69 16.55 -18.13 7.59
CA PRO A 69 17.82 -18.40 8.28
C PRO A 69 18.57 -17.13 8.67
N LEU A 70 18.17 -15.98 8.10
CA LEU A 70 18.78 -14.69 8.39
C LEU A 70 18.08 -14.03 9.58
N ALA A 71 18.78 -13.94 10.71
CA ALA A 71 18.33 -13.21 11.88
C ALA A 71 19.05 -11.86 11.97
N TYR A 72 18.29 -10.76 11.87
CA TYR A 72 18.83 -9.42 12.11
C TYR A 72 18.92 -9.18 13.62
N LYS A 73 20.14 -9.14 14.15
CA LYS A 73 20.40 -8.84 15.56
C LYS A 73 20.73 -7.36 15.68
N ARG A 74 20.18 -6.71 16.71
CA ARG A 74 20.59 -5.35 17.09
C ARG A 74 21.92 -5.38 17.82
#